data_AF-A0A914TJ30-F1
#
_entry.id   AF-A0A914TJ30-F1
#
_cell.length_a   1.000
_cell.length_b   1.000
_cell.length_c   1.000
_cell.angle_alpha   90.00
_cell.angle_beta   90.00
_cell.angle_gamma   90.00
#
_symmetry.space_group_name_H-M   'P 1'
#
loop_
_entity.id
_entity.type
_entity.pdbx_description
1 polymer ?
#
loop_
_entity_poly.entity_id
_entity_poly.type
_entity_poly.pdbx_seq_one_letter_code
_entity_poly.pdbx_strand_id
1 'polypeptide(L)'
;MEWISSTPPNSIYAGSMQLMAGVKACTSRPIANHPHFEDKILREKTERIYKIYGKYSIKDVHEMSCSESINYLILEDSICLAQTKSGCSTNEIIDNSQPLKNIPPTKIRFCQAVKEQSTKISKKFKLVFENSTFKIYRVFC
;
A
#
# COMPACT_ATOMS: atom_id res chain seq x y z
N MET A 1 -16.41 2.33 4.07
CA MET A 1 -16.74 1.58 2.85
C MET A 1 -17.58 2.40 1.87
N GLU A 2 -18.54 3.20 2.33
CA GLU A 2 -19.39 4.07 1.48
C GLU A 2 -18.60 4.89 0.45
N TRP A 3 -17.52 5.54 0.86
CA TRP A 3 -16.66 6.30 -0.07
C TRP A 3 -16.07 5.43 -1.18
N ILE A 4 -15.67 4.20 -0.88
CA ILE A 4 -15.15 3.27 -1.90
C ILE A 4 -16.28 2.89 -2.88
N SER A 5 -17.51 2.71 -2.39
CA SER A 5 -18.67 2.41 -3.21
C SER A 5 -19.07 3.56 -4.16
N SER A 6 -18.64 4.80 -3.90
CA SER A 6 -18.90 5.93 -4.80
C SER A 6 -17.84 6.13 -5.90
N THR A 7 -16.74 5.37 -5.87
CA THR A 7 -15.68 5.41 -6.91
C THR A 7 -16.07 4.60 -8.15
N PRO A 8 -15.37 4.75 -9.30
CA PRO A 8 -15.65 3.94 -10.49
C PRO A 8 -15.58 2.43 -10.22
N PRO A 9 -16.47 1.61 -10.81
CA PRO A 9 -16.62 0.20 -10.45
C PRO A 9 -15.39 -0.66 -10.71
N ASN A 10 -14.59 -0.29 -11.72
CA ASN A 10 -13.40 -1.03 -12.13
C ASN A 10 -12.13 -0.54 -11.41
N SER A 11 -12.27 0.32 -10.39
CA SER A 11 -11.13 0.84 -9.65
C SER A 11 -10.47 -0.26 -8.81
N ILE A 12 -9.16 -0.44 -9.00
CA ILE A 12 -8.36 -1.44 -8.30
C ILE A 12 -7.76 -0.84 -7.02
N TYR A 13 -8.01 -1.52 -5.90
CA TYR A 13 -7.54 -1.13 -4.57
C TYR A 13 -6.36 -1.98 -4.09
N ALA A 14 -5.45 -1.38 -3.34
CA ALA A 14 -4.40 -2.07 -2.60
C ALA A 14 -4.29 -1.54 -1.17
N GLY A 15 -3.90 -2.41 -0.24
CA GLY A 15 -3.75 -2.10 1.18
C GLY A 15 -3.40 -3.35 1.98
N SER A 16 -3.64 -3.36 3.29
CA SER A 16 -3.49 -4.58 4.08
C SER A 16 -4.46 -5.67 3.61
N MET A 17 -4.04 -6.92 3.69
CA MET A 17 -4.85 -8.05 3.22
C MET A 17 -6.19 -8.15 3.96
N GLN A 18 -6.20 -7.88 5.27
CA GLN A 18 -7.41 -7.87 6.09
C GLN A 18 -8.40 -6.81 5.59
N LEU A 19 -7.91 -5.61 5.26
CA LEU A 19 -8.74 -4.56 4.71
C LEU A 19 -9.22 -4.88 3.30
N MET A 20 -8.36 -5.45 2.45
CA MET A 20 -8.73 -5.82 1.08
C MET A 20 -9.83 -6.89 1.04
N ALA A 21 -9.83 -7.84 1.98
CA ALA A 21 -10.94 -8.77 2.15
C ALA A 21 -12.27 -8.03 2.40
N GLY A 22 -12.26 -7.06 3.30
CA GLY A 22 -13.42 -6.20 3.59
C GLY A 22 -13.85 -5.34 2.40
N VAL A 23 -12.90 -4.74 1.67
CA VAL A 23 -13.20 -3.95 0.46
C VAL A 23 -13.90 -4.82 -0.58
N LYS A 24 -13.37 -6.01 -0.85
CA LYS A 24 -13.97 -6.95 -1.82
C LYS A 24 -15.37 -7.37 -1.40
N ALA A 25 -15.55 -7.78 -0.14
CA ALA A 25 -16.83 -8.26 0.37
C ALA A 25 -17.91 -7.17 0.43
N CYS A 26 -17.55 -5.95 0.85
CA CYS A 26 -18.53 -4.89 1.08
C CYS A 26 -18.86 -4.05 -0.15
N THR A 27 -17.95 -3.96 -1.13
CA THR A 27 -18.07 -2.99 -2.24
C THR A 27 -18.02 -3.64 -3.63
N SER A 28 -17.70 -4.94 -3.69
CA SER A 28 -17.44 -5.66 -4.94
C SER A 28 -16.35 -5.03 -5.83
N ARG A 29 -15.54 -4.09 -5.30
CA ARG A 29 -14.45 -3.48 -6.04
C ARG A 29 -13.29 -4.48 -6.26
N PRO A 30 -12.59 -4.41 -7.40
CA PRO A 30 -11.36 -5.15 -7.61
C PRO A 30 -10.29 -4.81 -6.56
N ILE A 31 -9.55 -5.82 -6.12
CA ILE A 31 -8.41 -5.68 -5.21
C ILE A 31 -7.14 -6.24 -5.86
N ALA A 32 -5.99 -5.60 -5.65
CA ALA A 32 -4.73 -6.00 -6.23
C ALA A 32 -4.07 -7.14 -5.45
N ASN A 33 -3.99 -7.05 -4.12
CA ASN A 33 -3.50 -8.13 -3.27
C ASN A 33 -4.67 -8.90 -2.65
N HIS A 34 -4.75 -10.19 -2.98
CA HIS A 34 -5.79 -11.09 -2.48
C HIS A 34 -5.31 -11.80 -1.21
N PRO A 35 -6.17 -12.01 -0.19
CA PRO A 35 -5.80 -12.64 1.09
C PRO A 35 -5.55 -14.17 1.01
N HIS A 36 -5.08 -14.69 -0.14
CA HIS A 36 -4.87 -16.12 -0.36
C HIS A 36 -3.38 -16.42 -0.36
N PHE A 37 -2.89 -17.03 0.73
CA PHE A 37 -1.45 -17.27 0.94
C PHE A 37 -0.97 -18.60 0.37
N GLU A 38 -1.90 -19.50 0.05
CA GLU A 38 -1.65 -20.82 -0.51
C GLU A 38 -1.16 -20.72 -1.97
N ASP A 39 -1.59 -19.68 -2.69
CA ASP A 39 -1.16 -19.42 -4.06
C ASP A 39 0.15 -18.63 -4.08
N LYS A 40 1.16 -19.19 -4.74
CA LYS A 40 2.50 -18.61 -4.82
C LYS A 40 2.49 -17.24 -5.52
N ILE A 41 1.75 -17.11 -6.63
CA ILE A 41 1.73 -15.89 -7.45
C ILE A 41 1.03 -14.77 -6.67
N LEU A 42 -0.08 -15.08 -5.99
CA LEU A 42 -0.79 -14.11 -5.15
C LEU A 42 0.05 -13.67 -3.95
N ARG A 43 0.82 -14.59 -3.36
CA ARG A 43 1.76 -14.26 -2.28
C ARG A 43 2.88 -13.34 -2.76
N GLU A 44 3.53 -13.64 -3.88
CA GLU A 44 4.58 -12.80 -4.45
C GLU A 44 4.05 -11.40 -4.83
N LYS A 45 2.84 -11.33 -5.40
CA LYS A 45 2.18 -10.05 -5.70
C LYS A 45 1.90 -9.25 -4.42
N THR A 46 1.40 -9.92 -3.39
CA THR A 46 1.15 -9.30 -2.07
C THR A 46 2.43 -8.75 -1.46
N GLU A 47 3.52 -9.52 -1.49
CA GLU A 47 4.83 -9.08 -1.01
C GLU A 47 5.31 -7.81 -1.73
N ARG A 48 5.15 -7.74 -3.06
CA ARG A 48 5.46 -6.54 -3.84
C ARG A 48 4.61 -5.34 -3.44
N ILE A 49 3.31 -5.55 -3.19
CA ILE A 49 2.39 -4.47 -2.81
C ILE A 49 2.69 -3.98 -1.39
N TYR A 50 3.11 -4.87 -0.48
CA TYR A 50 3.43 -4.53 0.91
C TYR A 50 4.60 -3.55 1.07
N LYS A 51 5.33 -3.25 -0.02
CA LYS A 51 6.27 -2.12 -0.09
C LYS A 51 5.65 -0.78 0.34
N ILE A 52 4.33 -0.61 0.25
CA ILE A 52 3.62 0.58 0.76
C ILE A 52 3.80 0.81 2.27
N TYR A 53 4.13 -0.22 3.05
CA TYR A 53 4.42 -0.12 4.48
C TYR A 53 5.92 -0.11 4.79
N GLY A 54 6.78 -0.32 3.78
CA GLY A 54 8.22 -0.44 3.94
C GLY A 54 9.01 0.85 3.75
N LYS A 55 10.33 0.75 3.96
CA LYS A 55 11.33 1.77 3.62
C LYS A 55 11.67 1.79 2.12
N TYR A 56 10.70 2.22 1.31
CA TYR A 56 10.83 2.38 -0.13
C TYR A 56 10.60 3.82 -0.55
N SER A 57 11.23 4.24 -1.66
CA SER A 57 11.06 5.60 -2.16
C SER A 57 9.66 5.80 -2.78
N ILE A 58 9.20 7.05 -2.84
CA ILE A 58 7.97 7.43 -3.56
C ILE A 58 8.01 6.94 -5.01
N LYS A 59 9.20 6.91 -5.63
CA LYS A 59 9.39 6.45 -7.01
C LYS A 59 9.14 4.94 -7.11
N ASP A 60 9.75 4.13 -6.25
CA ASP A 60 9.64 2.67 -6.30
C ASP A 60 8.20 2.21 -6.07
N VAL A 61 7.51 2.83 -5.11
CA VAL A 61 6.11 2.49 -4.82
C VAL A 61 5.20 2.95 -5.95
N HIS A 62 5.50 4.06 -6.62
CA HIS A 62 4.74 4.54 -7.78
C HIS A 62 4.89 3.59 -8.97
N GLU A 63 6.12 3.20 -9.31
CA GLU A 63 6.40 2.24 -10.39
C GLU A 63 5.73 0.88 -10.12
N MET A 64 5.83 0.39 -8.88
CA MET A 64 5.12 -0.82 -8.45
C MET A 64 3.60 -0.67 -8.62
N SER A 65 3.03 0.43 -8.13
CA SER A 65 1.59 0.67 -8.20
C SER A 65 1.08 0.69 -9.64
N CYS A 66 1.85 1.29 -10.55
CA CYS A 66 1.52 1.30 -11.98
C CYS A 66 1.66 -0.06 -12.64
N SER A 67 2.71 -0.82 -12.33
CA SER A 67 2.89 -2.17 -12.86
C SER A 67 1.77 -3.13 -12.44
N GLU A 68 1.22 -2.95 -11.24
CA GLU A 68 0.12 -3.76 -10.69
C GLU A 68 -1.27 -3.17 -10.99
N SER A 69 -1.35 -2.12 -11.82
CA SER A 69 -2.60 -1.42 -12.22
C SER A 69 -3.43 -0.90 -11.04
N ILE A 70 -2.78 -0.47 -9.96
CA ILE A 70 -3.45 0.03 -8.76
C ILE A 70 -3.96 1.45 -9.01
N ASN A 71 -5.24 1.70 -8.71
CA ASN A 71 -5.84 3.04 -8.78
C ASN A 71 -5.88 3.74 -7.43
N TYR A 72 -6.06 2.98 -6.34
CA TYR A 72 -6.15 3.52 -4.98
C TYR A 72 -5.33 2.70 -3.99
N LEU A 73 -4.50 3.39 -3.21
CA LEU A 73 -3.81 2.84 -2.05
C LEU A 73 -4.55 3.25 -0.78
N ILE A 74 -4.86 2.28 0.08
CA ILE A 74 -5.40 2.52 1.42
C ILE A 74 -4.31 2.23 2.45
N LEU A 75 -3.91 3.27 3.19
CA LEU A 75 -2.89 3.19 4.22
C LEU A 75 -3.50 3.30 5.61
N GLU A 76 -2.99 2.48 6.52
CA GLU A 76 -3.39 2.39 7.92
C GLU A 76 -2.23 2.82 8.81
N ASP A 77 -2.46 3.82 9.66
CA ASP A 77 -1.42 4.29 10.58
C ASP A 77 -1.06 3.22 11.62
N SER A 78 -2.01 2.33 11.97
CA SER A 78 -1.78 1.19 12.87
C SER A 78 -0.76 0.18 12.35
N ILE A 79 -0.56 0.09 11.03
CA ILE A 79 0.45 -0.77 10.41
C ILE A 79 1.73 0.05 10.14
N CYS A 80 1.58 1.20 9.50
CA CYS A 80 2.69 2.08 9.13
C CYS A 80 3.56 2.50 10.34
N LEU A 81 2.91 2.79 11.46
CA LEU A 81 3.54 3.31 12.68
C LEU A 81 3.54 2.29 13.82
N ALA A 82 3.25 1.01 13.52
CA ALA A 82 3.24 -0.05 14.51
C ALA A 82 4.56 -0.08 15.29
N GLN A 83 4.50 0.16 16.60
CA GLN A 83 5.63 -0.04 17.49
C GLN A 83 5.65 -1.51 17.90
N THR A 84 6.76 -2.16 17.63
CA THR A 84 6.92 -3.59 17.88
C THR A 84 8.26 -3.85 18.55
N LYS A 85 8.28 -4.86 19.42
CA LYS A 85 9.53 -5.39 19.98
C LYS A 85 10.42 -5.85 18.82
N SER A 86 11.72 -5.63 18.95
CA SER A 86 12.72 -5.99 17.93
C SER A 86 12.63 -7.46 17.54
N GLY A 87 12.63 -7.75 16.24
CA GLY A 87 12.90 -9.08 15.68
C GLY A 87 11.69 -9.91 15.23
N CYS A 88 10.45 -9.45 15.42
CA CYS A 88 9.24 -10.20 15.03
C CYS A 88 8.14 -9.32 14.41
N SER A 89 8.48 -8.15 13.87
CA SER A 89 7.48 -7.24 13.33
C SER A 89 7.26 -7.39 11.84
N THR A 90 6.00 -7.21 11.41
CA THR A 90 5.65 -7.11 9.99
C THR A 90 6.50 -6.05 9.27
N ASN A 91 6.78 -4.94 9.95
CA ASN A 91 7.57 -3.84 9.42
C ASN A 91 9.04 -4.22 9.17
N GLU A 92 9.67 -4.98 10.07
CA GLU A 92 11.02 -5.52 9.86
C GLU A 92 11.03 -6.56 8.75
N ILE A 93 10.02 -7.44 8.68
CA ILE A 93 9.92 -8.45 7.61
C ILE A 93 9.85 -7.76 6.24
N ILE A 94 9.03 -6.72 6.08
CA ILE A 94 8.90 -5.96 4.82
C ILE A 94 10.18 -5.20 4.48
N ASP A 95 10.85 -4.63 5.49
CA ASP A 95 12.11 -3.89 5.26
C ASP A 95 13.25 -4.86 4.88
N ASN A 96 13.25 -6.08 5.41
CA ASN A 96 14.26 -7.12 5.15
C ASN A 96 13.96 -7.96 3.90
N SER A 97 12.71 -7.97 3.39
CA SER A 97 12.35 -8.69 2.16
C SER A 97 12.83 -8.00 0.88
N GLN A 98 13.52 -6.86 1.00
CA GLN A 98 14.24 -6.28 -0.12
C GLN A 98 15.24 -7.32 -0.65
N PRO A 99 15.18 -7.70 -1.95
CA PRO A 99 16.26 -8.49 -2.52
C PRO A 99 17.57 -7.75 -2.23
N LEU A 100 18.65 -8.50 -1.97
CA LEU A 100 20.03 -8.04 -1.67
C LEU A 100 20.63 -7.13 -2.76
N LYS A 101 19.90 -6.09 -3.15
CA LYS A 101 20.29 -5.03 -4.05
C LYS A 101 20.96 -3.99 -3.18
N ASN A 102 22.12 -3.52 -3.62
CA ASN A 102 22.94 -2.49 -2.97
C ASN A 102 22.27 -1.10 -2.90
N ILE A 103 20.94 -1.04 -2.89
CA ILE A 103 20.18 0.19 -2.72
C ILE A 103 19.93 0.34 -1.22
N PRO A 104 20.57 1.31 -0.55
CA PRO A 104 20.32 1.54 0.86
C PRO A 104 18.83 1.87 1.06
N PRO A 105 18.13 1.23 2.02
CA PRO A 105 16.74 1.52 2.29
C PRO A 105 16.56 2.99 2.67
N THR A 106 15.40 3.56 2.34
CA THR A 106 15.11 4.95 2.72
C THR A 106 15.06 5.09 4.24
N LYS A 107 15.46 6.26 4.77
CA LYS A 107 15.35 6.52 6.23
C LYS A 107 13.89 6.55 6.70
N ILE A 108 12.98 7.00 5.84
CA ILE A 108 11.56 7.22 6.12
C ILE A 108 10.73 6.20 5.32
N ARG A 109 9.67 5.66 5.93
CA ARG A 109 8.73 4.73 5.27
C ARG A 109 7.89 5.47 4.23
N PHE A 110 7.47 4.77 3.17
CA PHE A 110 6.59 5.35 2.14
C PHE A 110 5.35 6.01 2.75
N CYS A 111 4.66 5.27 3.63
CA CYS A 111 3.43 5.72 4.27
C CYS A 111 3.58 6.97 5.15
N GLN A 112 4.81 7.30 5.59
CA GLN A 112 5.13 8.57 6.25
C GLN A 112 5.45 9.65 5.21
N ALA A 113 6.30 9.33 4.24
CA ALA A 113 6.75 10.28 3.22
C ALA A 113 5.60 10.80 2.34
N VAL A 114 4.63 9.95 1.97
CA VAL A 114 3.52 10.32 1.09
C VAL A 114 2.60 11.38 1.72
N LYS A 115 2.60 11.52 3.05
CA LYS A 115 1.80 12.52 3.79
C LYS A 115 2.24 13.96 3.53
N GLU A 116 3.49 14.17 3.12
CA GLU A 116 4.02 15.51 2.83
C GLU A 116 3.25 16.20 1.70
N GLN A 117 2.68 15.42 0.77
CA GLN A 117 1.84 15.92 -0.35
C GLN A 117 2.47 17.09 -1.14
N SER A 118 3.80 17.17 -1.20
CA SER A 118 4.50 18.15 -2.04
C SER A 118 4.09 18.02 -3.52
N THR A 119 4.28 19.07 -4.31
CA THR A 119 3.86 19.12 -5.73
C THR A 119 4.35 17.92 -6.56
N LYS A 120 5.52 17.34 -6.20
CA LYS A 120 6.06 16.15 -6.86
C LYS A 120 5.34 14.86 -6.44
N ILE A 121 4.97 14.76 -5.16
CA ILE A 121 4.26 13.61 -4.60
C ILE A 121 2.81 13.62 -5.08
N SER A 122 2.10 14.75 -4.99
CA SER A 122 0.68 14.86 -5.36
C SER A 122 0.40 14.58 -6.85
N LYS A 123 1.40 14.78 -7.72
CA LYS A 123 1.35 14.34 -9.14
C LYS A 123 1.34 12.81 -9.31
N LYS A 124 1.85 12.05 -8.34
CA LYS A 124 1.90 10.57 -8.34
C LYS A 124 0.84 9.95 -7.43
N PHE A 125 0.64 10.55 -6.26
CA PHE A 125 -0.24 10.09 -5.19
C PHE A 125 -0.98 11.28 -4.59
N LYS A 126 -2.27 11.39 -4.89
CA LYS A 126 -3.12 12.45 -4.32
C LYS A 126 -3.99 11.88 -3.21
N LEU A 127 -3.93 12.48 -2.02
CA LEU A 127 -4.88 12.15 -0.95
C LEU A 127 -6.30 12.53 -1.40
N VAL A 128 -7.22 11.56 -1.35
CA VAL A 128 -8.62 11.73 -1.80
C VAL A 128 -9.65 11.42 -0.72
N PHE A 129 -9.24 10.74 0.35
CA PHE A 129 -10.06 10.50 1.53
C PHE A 129 -9.16 10.27 2.74
N GLU A 130 -9.58 10.76 3.90
CA GLU A 130 -8.92 10.52 5.17
C GLU A 130 -9.97 10.41 6.28
N ASN A 131 -9.72 9.51 7.23
CA ASN A 131 -10.35 9.52 8.54
C ASN A 131 -9.32 9.15 9.62
N SER A 132 -9.78 8.93 10.86
CA SER A 132 -8.89 8.59 11.99
C SER A 132 -8.09 7.30 11.82
N THR A 133 -8.49 6.41 10.89
CA THR A 133 -7.86 5.09 10.71
C THR A 133 -7.18 4.94 9.35
N PHE A 134 -7.79 5.48 8.29
CA PHE A 134 -7.44 5.22 6.90
C PHE A 134 -7.12 6.52 6.16
N LYS A 135 -6.09 6.45 5.31
CA LYS A 135 -5.77 7.46 4.30
C LYS A 135 -5.80 6.81 2.93
N ILE A 136 -6.60 7.33 2.01
CA ILE A 136 -6.73 6.81 0.65
C ILE A 136 -6.04 7.76 -0.33
N TYR A 137 -5.07 7.23 -1.07
CA TYR A 137 -4.35 7.94 -2.11
C TYR A 137 -4.75 7.42 -3.47
N ARG A 138 -5.16 8.32 -4.37
CA ARG A 138 -5.31 8.01 -5.79
C ARG A 138 -3.93 7.99 -6.44
N VAL A 139 -3.65 6.92 -7.17
CA VAL A 139 -2.41 6.73 -7.93
C VAL A 139 -2.61 7.27 -9.35
N PHE A 140 -1.62 8.02 -9.84
CA PHE A 140 -1.57 8.52 -11.20
C PHE A 140 -0.41 7.89 -11.96
N CYS A 141 -0.75 6.91 -12.79
CA CYS A 141 0.08 6.40 -13.87
C CYS A 141 -0.32 7.18 -15.14
#